data_AF-A0A536ESF1-F1
#
_entry.id   AF-A0A536ESF1-F1
#
_cell.length_a   1.000
_cell.length_b   1.000
_cell.length_c   1.000
_cell.angle_alpha   90.00
_cell.angle_beta   90.00
_cell.angle_gamma   90.00
#
_symmetry.space_group_name_H-M   'P 1'
#
loop_
_entity.id
_entity.type
_entity.pdbx_description
1 polymer ?
#
loop_
_entity_poly.entity_id
_entity_poly.type
_entity_poly.pdbx_seq_one_letter_code
_entity_poly.pdbx_strand_id
1 'polypeptide(L)'
;MLQSVVRSVVRRIAPLAMAATALATPLAGSPTVNTAATLPIPHPLISEALFLQADANPPTQAACNSVARRCFSPAAMANSYNYAVLHALGHQGQGKTIAVVDSFGSSTIRQDLAVFNTAFNLPHLCGETGANDPSGNCPASVQPRFDIIQVQGGPNPVPPPPNNGTGLEAHNLWDLEVSLDVEWAHATAPLANIMLVTSPTAETLGVQGFQQFMNAEQFVIDHH
;
A
#
# COMPACT_ATOMS: atom_id res chain seq x y z
N MET A 1 -41.47 83.70 54.24
CA MET A 1 -42.45 82.81 54.90
C MET A 1 -42.18 81.40 54.41
N LEU A 2 -41.49 80.60 55.24
CA LEU A 2 -41.90 79.28 55.78
C LEU A 2 -42.00 78.18 54.71
N GLN A 3 -41.10 77.17 54.74
CA GLN A 3 -41.27 75.85 55.42
C GLN A 3 -42.50 75.09 54.89
N SER A 4 -42.56 73.78 54.67
CA SER A 4 -41.72 72.60 54.92
C SER A 4 -42.47 71.42 54.27
N VAL A 5 -41.72 70.42 53.81
CA VAL A 5 -41.98 68.96 53.78
C VAL A 5 -43.37 68.46 54.22
N VAL A 6 -43.96 67.48 53.50
CA VAL A 6 -44.43 66.18 54.03
C VAL A 6 -44.66 65.14 52.92
N ARG A 7 -44.32 63.89 53.29
CA ARG A 7 -44.29 62.60 52.59
C ARG A 7 -45.69 61.99 52.34
N SER A 8 -45.81 61.04 51.40
CA SER A 8 -46.04 59.60 51.69
C SER A 8 -46.74 58.81 50.56
N VAL A 9 -45.96 57.90 49.94
CA VAL A 9 -46.14 56.47 49.55
C VAL A 9 -47.51 55.87 49.10
N VAL A 10 -47.40 54.90 48.16
CA VAL A 10 -48.25 53.70 47.87
C VAL A 10 -49.37 53.92 46.82
N ARG A 11 -49.77 53.07 45.85
CA ARG A 11 -49.59 51.65 45.44
C ARG A 11 -49.87 51.50 43.92
N ARG A 12 -49.08 50.62 43.29
CA ARG A 12 -49.35 49.59 42.26
C ARG A 12 -50.71 49.45 41.53
N ILE A 13 -50.55 49.10 40.23
CA ILE A 13 -51.36 48.28 39.27
C ILE A 13 -52.40 49.02 38.42
N ALA A 14 -52.24 48.98 37.08
CA ALA A 14 -53.15 48.36 36.08
C ALA A 14 -52.56 48.58 34.63
N PRO A 15 -53.13 48.05 33.53
CA PRO A 15 -52.41 47.21 32.55
C PRO A 15 -52.29 47.83 31.14
N LEU A 16 -51.73 47.02 30.24
CA LEU A 16 -51.52 47.21 28.80
C LEU A 16 -52.64 47.96 28.04
N ALA A 17 -52.22 48.81 27.10
CA ALA A 17 -53.01 49.26 25.96
C ALA A 17 -52.31 48.90 24.63
N MET A 18 -53.16 48.58 23.65
CA MET A 18 -52.90 48.12 22.28
C MET A 18 -52.01 49.07 21.44
N ALA A 19 -51.26 48.51 20.48
CA ALA A 19 -51.58 48.55 19.04
C ALA A 19 -50.33 48.52 18.13
N ALA A 20 -50.59 48.06 16.90
CA ALA A 20 -49.84 48.23 15.65
C ALA A 20 -48.84 47.13 15.25
N THR A 21 -49.36 46.30 14.35
CA THR A 21 -48.73 45.30 13.48
C THR A 21 -47.69 45.87 12.52
N ALA A 22 -46.52 45.24 12.47
CA ALA A 22 -45.73 45.10 11.26
C ALA A 22 -45.36 43.61 11.11
N LEU A 23 -46.00 42.91 10.16
CA LEU A 23 -45.63 41.54 9.81
C LEU A 23 -44.30 41.58 9.05
N ALA A 24 -43.19 41.35 9.76
CA ALA A 24 -41.95 40.92 9.14
C ALA A 24 -42.06 39.42 8.86
N THR A 25 -42.04 39.02 7.59
CA THR A 25 -41.90 37.63 7.17
C THR A 25 -40.48 37.15 7.48
N PRO A 26 -40.26 36.13 8.34
CA PRO A 26 -38.97 35.48 8.41
C PRO A 26 -38.87 34.53 7.22
N LEU A 27 -37.92 34.79 6.31
CA LEU A 27 -37.42 33.76 5.40
C LEU A 27 -36.70 32.71 6.26
N ALA A 28 -37.45 31.70 6.70
CA ALA A 28 -36.88 30.48 7.25
C ALA A 28 -36.21 29.73 6.09
N GLY A 29 -34.93 30.04 5.84
CA GLY A 29 -34.09 29.17 5.05
C GLY A 29 -33.96 27.84 5.76
N SER A 30 -34.57 26.79 5.22
CA SER A 30 -34.32 25.43 5.67
C SER A 30 -32.81 25.15 5.54
N PRO A 31 -32.13 24.55 6.53
CA PRO A 31 -30.78 24.09 6.31
C PRO A 31 -30.85 23.02 5.22
N THR A 32 -30.26 23.30 4.07
CA THR A 32 -29.96 22.27 3.09
C THR A 32 -28.97 21.34 3.77
N VAL A 33 -29.43 20.16 4.15
CA VAL A 33 -28.54 19.06 4.50
C VAL A 33 -27.73 18.79 3.23
N ASN A 34 -26.47 19.22 3.22
CA ASN A 34 -25.52 18.71 2.26
C ASN A 34 -25.48 17.20 2.52
N THR A 35 -26.11 16.42 1.66
CA THR A 35 -25.77 14.99 1.55
C THR A 35 -24.29 14.97 1.27
N ALA A 36 -23.50 14.63 2.28
CA ALA A 36 -22.10 14.33 2.11
C ALA A 36 -22.03 13.36 0.94
N ALA A 37 -21.39 13.77 -0.16
CA ALA A 37 -21.16 12.88 -1.27
C ALA A 37 -20.46 11.66 -0.67
N THR A 38 -21.12 10.50 -0.72
CA THR A 38 -20.47 9.23 -0.44
C THR A 38 -19.30 9.17 -1.41
N LEU A 39 -18.09 9.33 -0.89
CA LEU A 39 -16.89 9.05 -1.66
C LEU A 39 -17.05 7.64 -2.23
N PRO A 40 -16.72 7.42 -3.51
CA PRO A 40 -16.72 6.08 -4.05
C PRO A 40 -15.89 5.19 -3.13
N ILE A 41 -16.44 4.03 -2.77
CA ILE A 41 -15.68 3.00 -2.05
C ILE A 41 -14.45 2.74 -2.93
N PRO A 42 -13.22 2.91 -2.43
CA PRO A 42 -12.04 2.52 -3.18
C PRO A 42 -12.16 1.03 -3.46
N HIS A 43 -12.46 0.70 -4.71
CA HIS A 43 -12.31 -0.65 -5.19
C HIS A 43 -10.81 -0.83 -5.48
N PRO A 44 -10.16 -1.90 -5.01
CA PRO A 44 -8.81 -2.22 -5.44
C PRO A 44 -8.81 -2.25 -6.98
N LEU A 45 -7.94 -1.46 -7.60
CA LEU A 45 -7.87 -1.29 -9.06
C LEU A 45 -7.25 -2.49 -9.78
N ILE A 46 -6.98 -3.58 -9.07
CA ILE A 46 -6.42 -4.79 -9.65
C ILE A 46 -7.35 -5.95 -9.31
N SER A 47 -8.16 -6.37 -10.28
CA SER A 47 -8.84 -7.67 -10.22
C SER A 47 -8.55 -8.54 -11.43
N GLU A 48 -7.56 -8.19 -12.26
CA GLU A 48 -7.33 -8.91 -13.52
C GLU A 48 -5.83 -9.08 -13.79
N ALA A 49 -5.19 -9.99 -13.05
CA ALA A 49 -4.00 -10.67 -13.55
C ALA A 49 -4.46 -11.67 -14.62
N LEU A 50 -3.95 -11.53 -15.84
CA LEU A 50 -4.25 -12.44 -16.94
C LEU A 50 -3.00 -13.25 -17.26
N PHE A 51 -3.08 -14.55 -16.98
CA PHE A 51 -2.04 -15.49 -17.38
C PHE A 51 -2.06 -15.67 -18.90
N LEU A 52 -0.93 -15.40 -19.56
CA LEU A 52 -0.79 -15.54 -21.02
C LEU A 52 -0.11 -16.86 -21.40
N GLN A 53 1.00 -17.19 -20.74
CA GLN A 53 1.82 -18.35 -21.04
C GLN A 53 2.73 -18.70 -19.85
N ALA A 54 3.05 -19.99 -19.69
CA ALA A 54 4.09 -20.47 -18.77
C ALA A 54 5.38 -20.63 -19.57
N ASP A 55 6.09 -19.52 -19.78
CA ASP A 55 7.38 -19.49 -20.47
C ASP A 55 8.38 -18.67 -19.63
N ALA A 56 9.66 -19.01 -19.68
CA ALA A 56 10.71 -18.25 -19.01
C ALA A 56 10.98 -16.88 -19.68
N ASN A 57 10.47 -16.69 -20.90
CA ASN A 57 10.55 -15.43 -21.62
C ASN A 57 9.29 -14.59 -21.38
N PRO A 58 9.44 -13.29 -21.04
CA PRO A 58 8.33 -12.38 -20.91
C PRO A 58 7.47 -12.35 -22.18
N PRO A 59 6.14 -12.16 -22.05
CA PRO A 59 5.26 -12.03 -23.20
C PRO A 59 5.73 -10.92 -24.16
N THR A 60 5.72 -11.23 -25.45
CA THR A 60 5.96 -10.20 -26.47
C THR A 60 4.82 -9.18 -26.47
N GLN A 61 5.09 -7.96 -26.97
CA GLN A 61 4.02 -6.95 -27.13
C GLN A 61 2.84 -7.47 -27.97
N ALA A 62 3.09 -8.36 -28.94
CA ALA A 62 2.04 -8.98 -29.75
C ALA A 62 1.14 -9.92 -28.91
N ALA A 63 1.72 -10.72 -28.01
CA ALA A 63 0.96 -11.58 -27.10
C ALA A 63 0.09 -10.76 -26.12
N CYS A 64 0.59 -9.63 -25.64
CA CYS A 64 -0.20 -8.74 -24.79
C CYS A 64 -1.32 -8.07 -25.59
N ASN A 65 -1.04 -7.65 -26.82
CA ASN A 65 -2.05 -7.06 -27.70
C ASN A 65 -3.17 -8.03 -28.05
N SER A 66 -2.91 -9.34 -28.15
CA SER A 66 -3.96 -10.34 -28.46
C SER A 66 -5.01 -10.48 -27.38
N VAL A 67 -4.74 -10.00 -26.16
CA VAL A 67 -5.69 -9.93 -25.06
C VAL A 67 -6.11 -8.49 -24.73
N ALA A 68 -5.92 -7.56 -25.68
CA ALA A 68 -6.20 -6.14 -25.51
C ALA A 68 -5.46 -5.46 -24.34
N ARG A 69 -4.25 -5.95 -24.01
CA ARG A 69 -3.35 -5.37 -22.99
C ARG A 69 -2.07 -4.86 -23.64
N ARG A 70 -1.33 -4.01 -22.91
CA ARG A 70 0.03 -3.61 -23.28
C ARG A 70 1.00 -4.12 -22.21
N CYS A 71 2.16 -4.59 -22.65
CA CYS A 71 3.22 -4.98 -21.74
C CYS A 71 4.22 -3.85 -21.59
N PHE A 72 4.74 -3.70 -20.36
CA PHE A 72 5.73 -2.70 -20.03
C PHE A 72 6.96 -3.42 -19.48
N SER A 73 8.10 -3.22 -20.14
CA SER A 73 9.39 -3.71 -19.64
C SER A 73 10.00 -2.71 -18.65
N PRO A 74 10.97 -3.13 -17.82
CA PRO A 74 11.80 -2.23 -17.01
C PRO A 74 12.31 -1.01 -17.77
N ALA A 75 12.89 -1.22 -18.96
CA ALA A 75 13.39 -0.13 -19.80
C ALA A 75 12.28 0.81 -20.29
N ALA A 76 11.10 0.29 -20.65
CA ALA A 76 9.97 1.12 -21.04
C ALA A 76 9.49 2.00 -19.87
N MET A 77 9.44 1.44 -18.66
CA MET A 77 9.06 2.18 -17.45
C MET A 77 10.10 3.23 -17.08
N ALA A 78 11.39 2.89 -17.10
CA ALA A 78 12.49 3.82 -16.85
C ALA A 78 12.46 5.05 -17.76
N ASN A 79 12.15 4.84 -19.04
CA ASN A 79 11.98 5.94 -19.99
C ASN A 79 10.68 6.71 -19.75
N SER A 80 9.56 6.02 -19.50
CA SER A 80 8.25 6.66 -19.32
C SER A 80 8.20 7.56 -18.09
N TYR A 81 8.90 7.18 -17.02
CA TYR A 81 8.99 7.95 -15.78
C TYR A 81 10.29 8.75 -15.64
N ASN A 82 11.09 8.82 -16.72
CA ASN A 82 12.30 9.63 -16.82
C ASN A 82 13.39 9.34 -15.75
N TYR A 83 13.42 8.12 -15.20
CA TYR A 83 14.50 7.70 -14.29
C TYR A 83 15.64 6.97 -15.00
N ALA A 84 15.51 6.66 -16.29
CA ALA A 84 16.61 6.15 -17.12
C ALA A 84 17.82 7.10 -17.15
N VAL A 85 17.58 8.42 -17.08
CA VAL A 85 18.65 9.43 -16.98
C VAL A 85 19.42 9.29 -15.67
N LEU A 86 18.75 8.98 -14.56
CA LEU A 86 19.40 8.74 -13.27
C LEU A 86 20.27 7.49 -13.33
N HIS A 87 19.78 6.42 -13.95
CA HIS A 87 20.57 5.21 -14.19
C HIS A 87 21.83 5.50 -15.02
N ALA A 88 21.71 6.29 -16.08
CA ALA A 88 22.85 6.68 -16.94
C ALA A 88 23.89 7.54 -16.19
N LEU A 89 23.46 8.28 -15.15
CA LEU A 89 24.34 9.01 -14.24
C LEU A 89 24.94 8.13 -13.13
N GLY A 90 24.62 6.84 -13.10
CA GLY A 90 25.08 5.90 -12.09
C GLY A 90 24.29 5.97 -10.79
N HIS A 91 23.08 6.53 -10.76
CA HIS A 91 22.19 6.51 -9.61
C HIS A 91 21.20 5.34 -9.73
N GLN A 92 21.59 4.18 -9.21
CA GLN A 92 20.86 2.91 -9.38
C GLN A 92 20.53 2.25 -8.03
N GLY A 93 20.62 2.99 -6.92
CA GLY A 93 20.31 2.49 -5.57
C GLY A 93 21.50 1.95 -4.78
N GLN A 94 22.73 2.20 -5.23
CA GLN A 94 23.94 1.75 -4.54
C GLN A 94 23.95 2.15 -3.07
N GLY A 95 24.24 1.19 -2.19
CA GLY A 95 24.29 1.42 -0.74
C GLY A 95 22.93 1.69 -0.10
N LYS A 96 21.83 1.43 -0.81
CA LYS A 96 20.46 1.43 -0.25
C LYS A 96 19.95 0.00 -0.16
N THR A 97 19.09 -0.22 0.82
CA THR A 97 18.30 -1.45 0.96
C THR A 97 16.84 -1.07 0.79
N ILE A 98 16.13 -1.81 -0.07
CA ILE A 98 14.67 -1.71 -0.22
C ILE A 98 14.07 -2.90 0.52
N ALA A 99 13.31 -2.61 1.57
CA ALA A 99 12.50 -3.60 2.25
C ALA A 99 11.17 -3.74 1.51
N VAL A 100 10.87 -4.96 1.05
CA VAL A 100 9.57 -5.34 0.50
C VAL A 100 8.90 -6.18 1.56
N VAL A 101 7.76 -5.74 2.10
CA VAL A 101 7.03 -6.48 3.14
C VAL A 101 5.83 -7.14 2.49
N ASP A 102 5.75 -8.46 2.59
CA ASP A 102 4.73 -9.25 1.91
C ASP A 102 4.17 -10.35 2.81
N SER A 103 2.97 -10.80 2.51
CA SER A 103 2.34 -11.93 3.17
C SER A 103 2.76 -13.25 2.54
N PHE A 104 3.06 -14.21 3.41
CA PHE A 104 3.49 -15.57 3.11
C PHE A 104 4.83 -15.77 2.38
N GLY A 105 5.27 -14.81 1.56
CA GLY A 105 6.43 -14.94 0.68
C GLY A 105 6.13 -15.85 -0.53
N SER A 106 7.19 -16.16 -1.30
CA SER A 106 7.11 -17.09 -2.43
C SER A 106 8.23 -18.12 -2.39
N SER A 107 7.88 -19.38 -2.69
CA SER A 107 8.85 -20.48 -2.74
C SER A 107 9.74 -20.43 -3.98
N THR A 108 9.32 -19.72 -5.02
CA THR A 108 10.02 -19.62 -6.31
C THR A 108 10.69 -18.27 -6.54
N ILE A 109 10.44 -17.26 -5.69
CA ILE A 109 10.87 -15.87 -5.91
C ILE A 109 12.36 -15.71 -6.26
N ARG A 110 13.24 -16.51 -5.66
CA ARG A 110 14.67 -16.50 -6.00
C ARG A 110 14.87 -16.84 -7.49
N GLN A 111 14.32 -17.97 -7.91
CA GLN A 111 14.40 -18.42 -9.30
C GLN A 111 13.68 -17.48 -10.27
N ASP A 112 12.52 -16.93 -9.86
CA ASP A 112 11.75 -15.99 -10.67
C ASP A 112 12.55 -14.71 -10.91
N LEU A 113 13.13 -14.13 -9.85
CA LEU A 113 14.02 -12.96 -9.94
C LEU A 113 15.24 -13.23 -10.86
N ALA A 114 15.85 -14.42 -10.80
CA ALA A 114 16.96 -14.77 -11.68
C ALA A 114 16.54 -14.85 -13.17
N VAL A 115 15.34 -15.39 -13.44
CA VAL A 115 14.75 -15.42 -14.79
C VAL A 115 14.44 -14.01 -15.27
N PHE A 116 13.80 -13.19 -14.43
CA PHE A 116 13.48 -11.80 -14.70
C PHE A 116 14.74 -10.97 -15.02
N ASN A 117 15.79 -11.12 -14.21
CA ASN A 117 17.07 -10.44 -14.42
C ASN A 117 17.69 -10.81 -15.76
N THR A 118 17.68 -12.09 -16.10
CA THR A 118 18.17 -12.57 -17.41
C THR A 118 17.35 -11.99 -18.55
N ALA A 119 16.02 -12.06 -18.44
CA ALA A 119 15.09 -11.65 -19.49
C ALA A 119 15.16 -10.15 -19.80
N PHE A 120 15.37 -9.32 -18.79
CA PHE A 120 15.44 -7.86 -18.95
C PHE A 120 16.86 -7.28 -18.87
N ASN A 121 17.89 -8.13 -18.87
CA ASN A 121 19.29 -7.75 -18.81
C ASN A 121 19.59 -6.81 -17.62
N LEU A 122 19.07 -7.18 -16.43
CA LEU A 122 19.34 -6.51 -15.18
C LEU A 122 20.53 -7.16 -14.45
N PRO A 123 21.25 -6.42 -13.60
CA PRO A 123 22.28 -7.00 -12.74
C PRO A 123 21.69 -8.11 -11.88
N HIS A 124 22.39 -9.24 -11.86
CA HIS A 124 22.10 -10.36 -10.98
C HIS A 124 22.50 -10.02 -9.53
N LEU A 125 21.67 -10.41 -8.56
CA LEU A 125 21.95 -10.17 -7.14
C LEU A 125 22.57 -11.40 -6.51
N CYS A 126 23.49 -11.18 -5.57
CA CYS A 126 23.91 -12.28 -4.70
C CYS A 126 22.68 -12.79 -3.92
N GLY A 127 22.42 -14.11 -3.94
CA GLY A 127 21.31 -14.73 -3.21
C GLY A 127 20.08 -14.96 -4.07
N GLU A 128 20.05 -14.49 -5.32
CA GLU A 128 18.96 -14.80 -6.26
C GLU A 128 18.89 -16.29 -6.66
N THR A 129 19.94 -17.09 -6.40
CA THR A 129 19.89 -18.55 -6.60
C THR A 129 20.47 -19.29 -5.39
N GLY A 130 19.93 -20.48 -5.11
CA GLY A 130 20.42 -21.38 -4.06
C GLY A 130 19.54 -21.45 -2.81
N ALA A 131 19.88 -22.41 -1.93
CA ALA A 131 19.00 -22.93 -0.88
C ALA A 131 19.08 -22.24 0.49
N ASN A 132 19.63 -21.04 0.60
CA ASN A 132 19.89 -20.44 1.92
C ASN A 132 18.95 -19.27 2.21
N ASP A 133 18.24 -19.38 3.34
CA ASP A 133 17.47 -18.31 3.96
C ASP A 133 17.95 -18.10 5.41
N PRO A 134 18.48 -16.91 5.79
CA PRO A 134 18.87 -15.81 4.89
C PRO A 134 19.98 -16.28 3.93
N SER A 135 20.29 -15.51 2.88
CA SER A 135 21.19 -15.94 1.80
C SER A 135 22.63 -16.24 2.28
N GLY A 136 22.84 -17.43 2.84
CA GLY A 136 24.11 -17.93 3.36
C GLY A 136 25.22 -18.08 2.30
N ASN A 137 24.89 -17.81 1.04
CA ASN A 137 25.84 -17.76 -0.07
C ASN A 137 26.46 -16.37 -0.29
N CYS A 138 26.04 -15.37 0.48
CA CYS A 138 26.40 -13.98 0.26
C CYS A 138 27.10 -13.37 1.47
N PRO A 139 28.42 -13.10 1.39
CA PRO A 139 29.11 -12.31 2.40
C PRO A 139 28.41 -10.96 2.61
N ALA A 140 28.34 -10.48 3.84
CA ALA A 140 27.68 -9.19 4.17
C ALA A 140 28.25 -7.99 3.41
N SER A 141 29.48 -8.11 2.90
CA SER A 141 30.15 -7.08 2.09
C SER A 141 29.73 -7.06 0.62
N VAL A 142 28.99 -8.06 0.13
CA VAL A 142 28.56 -8.13 -1.27
C VAL A 142 27.27 -7.34 -1.46
N GLN A 143 27.28 -6.43 -2.44
CA GLN A 143 26.11 -5.68 -2.90
C GLN A 143 26.15 -5.60 -4.43
N PRO A 144 25.00 -5.69 -5.13
CA PRO A 144 23.66 -5.89 -4.59
C PRO A 144 23.40 -7.34 -4.13
N ARG A 145 22.51 -7.52 -3.15
CA ARG A 145 22.10 -8.83 -2.63
C ARG A 145 20.58 -8.92 -2.42
N PHE A 146 20.06 -10.14 -2.46
CA PHE A 146 18.65 -10.46 -2.19
C PHE A 146 18.53 -11.38 -0.96
N ASP A 147 17.96 -10.84 0.11
CA ASP A 147 17.68 -11.57 1.35
C ASP A 147 16.18 -11.75 1.56
N ILE A 148 15.83 -12.85 2.22
CA ILE A 148 14.48 -13.09 2.72
C ILE A 148 14.59 -13.08 4.25
N ILE A 149 13.62 -12.49 4.94
CA ILE A 149 13.57 -12.43 6.40
C ILE A 149 12.17 -12.83 6.85
N GLN A 150 12.12 -13.86 7.69
CA GLN A 150 10.88 -14.37 8.28
C GLN A 150 10.76 -13.88 9.73
N VAL A 151 10.23 -12.66 9.92
CA VAL A 151 10.22 -11.98 11.23
C VAL A 151 9.45 -12.75 12.30
N GLN A 152 8.38 -13.45 11.90
CA GLN A 152 7.46 -14.11 12.82
C GLN A 152 7.40 -15.63 12.59
N GLY A 153 8.45 -16.18 11.97
CA GLY A 153 8.60 -17.61 11.67
C GLY A 153 8.06 -18.03 10.30
N GLY A 154 8.58 -19.15 9.79
CA GLY A 154 8.19 -19.78 8.54
C GLY A 154 8.84 -21.18 8.37
N PRO A 155 8.55 -21.90 7.28
CA PRO A 155 7.59 -21.52 6.23
C PRO A 155 6.14 -21.86 6.60
N ASN A 156 5.21 -21.26 5.86
CA ASN A 156 3.77 -21.52 6.00
C ASN A 156 3.41 -22.99 5.75
N PRO A 157 2.27 -23.48 6.30
CA PRO A 157 1.79 -24.82 6.02
C PRO A 157 1.58 -25.05 4.52
N VAL A 158 2.16 -26.11 3.98
CA VAL A 158 1.89 -26.64 2.64
C VAL A 158 1.24 -28.02 2.80
N PRO A 159 -0.02 -28.23 2.38
CA PRO A 159 -0.96 -27.30 1.77
C PRO A 159 -1.60 -26.34 2.80
N PRO A 160 -2.22 -25.23 2.36
CA PRO A 160 -2.89 -24.28 3.25
C PRO A 160 -3.99 -24.97 4.09
N PRO A 161 -4.32 -24.41 5.27
CA PRO A 161 -5.52 -24.80 6.00
C PRO A 161 -6.77 -24.77 5.09
N PRO A 162 -7.77 -25.63 5.33
CA PRO A 162 -8.98 -25.65 4.51
C PRO A 162 -9.63 -24.26 4.45
N ASN A 163 -9.71 -23.71 3.23
CA ASN A 163 -10.31 -22.40 2.98
C ASN A 163 -11.83 -22.51 3.16
N ASN A 164 -12.33 -22.14 4.34
CA ASN A 164 -13.77 -21.91 4.56
C ASN A 164 -14.13 -20.42 4.34
N GLY A 165 -13.25 -19.65 3.67
CA GLY A 165 -13.34 -18.19 3.51
C GLY A 165 -13.47 -17.72 2.06
N THR A 166 -13.29 -16.41 1.86
CA THR A 166 -13.59 -15.65 0.62
C THR A 166 -12.57 -15.82 -0.52
N GLY A 167 -11.54 -16.66 -0.37
CA GLY A 167 -10.46 -16.81 -1.37
C GLY A 167 -9.28 -15.85 -1.21
N LEU A 168 -9.26 -15.00 -0.17
CA LEU A 168 -8.19 -14.03 0.10
C LEU A 168 -6.84 -14.67 0.52
N GLU A 169 -6.84 -15.95 0.89
CA GLU A 169 -5.67 -16.73 1.29
C GLU A 169 -5.04 -17.53 0.15
N ALA A 170 -5.43 -17.27 -1.11
CA ALA A 170 -4.92 -18.02 -2.25
C ALA A 170 -3.42 -17.67 -2.48
N HIS A 171 -2.51 -18.49 -1.96
CA HIS A 171 -1.06 -18.31 -2.04
C HIS A 171 -0.53 -18.08 -3.46
N ASN A 172 -1.20 -18.59 -4.50
CA ASN A 172 -0.81 -18.35 -5.88
C ASN A 172 -0.98 -16.89 -6.34
N LEU A 173 -1.84 -16.10 -5.68
CA LEU A 173 -1.92 -14.65 -5.90
C LEU A 173 -0.86 -13.90 -5.09
N TRP A 174 -0.52 -14.41 -3.90
CA TRP A 174 0.59 -13.87 -3.09
C TRP A 174 1.95 -14.10 -3.76
N ASP A 175 2.18 -15.28 -4.34
CA ASP A 175 3.42 -15.55 -5.08
C ASP A 175 3.60 -14.57 -6.26
N LEU A 176 2.50 -14.17 -6.89
CA LEU A 176 2.49 -13.17 -7.96
C LEU A 176 2.79 -11.76 -7.43
N GLU A 177 2.22 -11.38 -6.29
CA GLU A 177 2.47 -10.08 -5.65
C GLU A 177 3.94 -9.97 -5.19
N VAL A 178 4.46 -11.00 -4.52
CA VAL A 178 5.86 -11.07 -4.08
C VAL A 178 6.81 -10.92 -5.26
N SER A 179 6.51 -11.59 -6.38
CA SER A 179 7.30 -11.48 -7.61
C SER A 179 7.20 -10.09 -8.20
N LEU A 180 6.00 -9.53 -8.32
CA LEU A 180 5.77 -8.18 -8.81
C LEU A 180 6.58 -7.16 -8.01
N ASP A 181 6.49 -7.19 -6.69
CA ASP A 181 7.12 -6.18 -5.82
C ASP A 181 8.65 -6.27 -5.84
N VAL A 182 9.20 -7.48 -5.68
CA VAL A 182 10.65 -7.71 -5.66
C VAL A 182 11.27 -7.38 -7.02
N GLU A 183 10.68 -7.86 -8.12
CA GLU A 183 11.21 -7.67 -9.46
C GLU A 183 11.16 -6.19 -9.89
N TRP A 184 10.06 -5.48 -9.60
CA TRP A 184 9.95 -4.06 -9.94
C TRP A 184 10.76 -3.14 -9.03
N ALA A 185 10.92 -3.48 -7.75
CA ALA A 185 11.85 -2.78 -6.87
C ALA A 185 13.28 -2.87 -7.41
N HIS A 186 13.72 -4.08 -7.78
CA HIS A 186 15.04 -4.30 -8.37
C HIS A 186 15.20 -3.62 -9.74
N ALA A 187 14.20 -3.74 -10.63
CA ALA A 187 14.21 -3.05 -11.92
C ALA A 187 14.37 -1.52 -11.80
N THR A 188 13.75 -0.92 -10.78
CA THR A 188 13.79 0.52 -10.54
C THR A 188 15.12 0.95 -9.92
N ALA A 189 15.69 0.16 -9.01
CA ALA A 189 16.96 0.40 -8.36
C ALA A 189 17.92 -0.81 -8.48
N PRO A 190 18.52 -1.03 -9.68
CA PRO A 190 19.21 -2.29 -10.00
C PRO A 190 20.46 -2.61 -9.18
N LEU A 191 20.96 -1.66 -8.40
CA LEU A 191 22.13 -1.81 -7.53
C LEU A 191 21.80 -1.59 -6.05
N ALA A 192 20.52 -1.57 -5.67
CA ALA A 192 20.09 -1.66 -4.29
C ALA A 192 20.16 -3.11 -3.79
N ASN A 193 20.29 -3.28 -2.48
CA ASN A 193 19.97 -4.55 -1.84
C ASN A 193 18.45 -4.66 -1.74
N ILE A 194 17.90 -5.85 -1.94
CA ILE A 194 16.48 -6.13 -1.76
C ILE A 194 16.32 -7.07 -0.57
N MET A 195 15.42 -6.72 0.34
CA MET A 195 15.10 -7.49 1.54
C MET A 195 13.61 -7.79 1.53
N LEU A 196 13.24 -9.03 1.19
CA LEU A 196 11.87 -9.50 1.28
C LEU A 196 11.57 -9.91 2.72
N VAL A 197 10.61 -9.25 3.34
CA VAL A 197 10.21 -9.44 4.73
C VAL A 197 8.85 -10.10 4.71
N THR A 198 8.78 -11.36 5.13
CA THR A 198 7.56 -12.15 4.99
C THR A 198 6.83 -12.28 6.32
N SER A 199 5.51 -12.11 6.31
CA SER A 199 4.64 -12.48 7.43
C SER A 199 4.01 -13.87 7.21
N PRO A 200 3.69 -14.65 8.27
CA PRO A 200 3.15 -16.00 8.12
C PRO A 200 1.63 -16.03 7.87
N THR A 201 0.98 -14.87 7.77
CA THR A 201 -0.47 -14.76 7.51
C THR A 201 -0.75 -13.65 6.50
N ALA A 202 -1.88 -13.74 5.79
CA ALA A 202 -2.34 -12.65 4.95
C ALA A 202 -2.71 -11.44 5.81
N GLU A 203 -2.23 -10.26 5.45
CA GLU A 203 -2.58 -8.97 6.04
C GLU A 203 -4.08 -8.68 5.93
N THR A 204 -4.76 -9.30 4.96
CA THR A 204 -6.22 -9.22 4.79
C THR A 204 -7.03 -10.02 5.84
N LEU A 205 -6.39 -10.87 6.66
CA LEU A 205 -7.04 -11.65 7.71
C LEU A 205 -7.21 -10.85 9.01
N GLY A 206 -7.99 -9.78 8.93
CA GLY A 206 -8.49 -9.03 10.08
C GLY A 206 -7.40 -8.57 11.07
N VAL A 207 -7.73 -8.58 12.37
CA VAL A 207 -6.87 -8.03 13.45
C VAL A 207 -5.57 -8.82 13.62
N GLN A 208 -5.55 -10.11 13.28
CA GLN A 208 -4.38 -10.97 13.47
C GLN A 208 -3.38 -10.82 12.31
N GLY A 209 -3.86 -10.86 11.07
CA GLY A 209 -3.03 -10.68 9.88
C GLY A 209 -2.41 -9.30 9.80
N PHE A 210 -3.22 -8.25 9.93
CA PHE A 210 -2.75 -6.88 9.89
C PHE A 210 -1.73 -6.58 11.01
N GLN A 211 -1.97 -7.05 12.24
CA GLN A 211 -1.03 -6.83 13.33
C GLN A 211 0.31 -7.54 13.08
N GLN A 212 0.30 -8.73 12.48
CA GLN A 212 1.53 -9.42 12.11
C GLN A 212 2.31 -8.65 11.04
N PHE A 213 1.63 -8.17 10.01
CA PHE A 213 2.24 -7.31 8.99
C PHE A 213 2.87 -6.04 9.60
N MET A 214 2.15 -5.33 10.48
CA MET A 214 2.69 -4.17 11.19
C MET A 214 3.88 -4.52 12.10
N ASN A 215 3.89 -5.70 12.71
CA ASN A 215 5.03 -6.15 13.51
C ASN A 215 6.25 -6.45 12.64
N ALA A 216 6.05 -6.97 11.43
CA ALA A 216 7.13 -7.18 10.45
C ALA A 216 7.75 -5.85 10.01
N GLU A 217 6.93 -4.84 9.73
CA GLU A 217 7.40 -3.47 9.45
C GLU A 217 8.17 -2.89 10.66
N GLN A 218 7.60 -2.99 11.86
CA GLN A 218 8.23 -2.46 13.08
C GLN A 218 9.59 -3.13 13.34
N PHE A 219 9.69 -4.44 13.13
CA PHE A 219 10.97 -5.16 13.25
C PHE A 219 12.03 -4.60 12.31
N VAL A 220 11.68 -4.35 11.04
CA VAL A 220 12.60 -3.76 10.07
C VAL A 220 13.07 -2.38 10.52
N ILE A 221 12.14 -1.52 10.95
CA ILE A 221 12.44 -0.17 11.45
C ILE A 221 13.42 -0.21 12.63
N ASP A 222 13.26 -1.17 13.54
CA ASP A 222 14.07 -1.23 14.76
C ASP A 222 15.48 -1.83 14.52
N HIS A 223 15.71 -2.53 13.41
CA HIS A 223 16.93 -3.33 13.20
C HIS A 223 17.72 -3.03 11.91
N HIS A 224 17.22 -2.16 11.03
CA HIS A 224 17.84 -1.83 9.72
C HIS A 224 17.82 -0.33 9.41
#